data_AF-A0A5C7UCZ7-F1
#
_entry.id   AF-A0A5C7UCZ7-F1
#
_cell.length_a   1.000
_cell.length_b   1.000
_cell.length_c   1.000
_cell.angle_alpha   90.00
_cell.angle_beta   90.00
_cell.angle_gamma   90.00
#
_symmetry.space_group_name_H-M   'P 1'
#
loop_
_entity.id
_entity.type
_entity.pdbx_description
1 polymer ?
#
loop_
_entity_poly.entity_id
_entity_poly.type
_entity_poly.pdbx_seq_one_letter_code
_entity_poly.pdbx_strand_id
1 'polypeptide(L)'
;MKKSLIALAALSTIAGSVAAQSSVTIYGRINPGYAMTESTTAAGIKTETFGYQANGWTSPRLGVNIVEDLGGGQQAVGVWETNIATEGASTGTVRQAFAGLKGGFGQVTVGN
;
A
#
# COMPACT_ATOMS: atom_id res chain seq x y z
N MET A 1 -7.87 -8.11 52.17
CA MET A 1 -8.68 -7.48 51.11
C MET A 1 -8.09 -6.13 50.61
N LYS A 2 -7.57 -5.24 51.47
CA LYS A 2 -6.99 -3.95 51.06
C LYS A 2 -5.72 -4.02 50.16
N LYS A 3 -4.90 -5.08 50.28
CA LYS A 3 -3.65 -5.25 49.51
C LYS A 3 -3.89 -5.64 48.04
N SER A 4 -4.92 -6.44 47.78
CA SER A 4 -5.31 -6.85 46.42
C SER A 4 -5.87 -5.70 45.60
N LEU A 5 -6.54 -4.74 46.24
CA LEU A 5 -7.09 -3.56 45.57
C LEU A 5 -5.99 -2.60 45.10
N ILE A 6 -4.93 -2.44 45.91
CA ILE A 6 -3.74 -1.64 45.55
C ILE A 6 -2.95 -2.32 44.42
N ALA A 7 -2.80 -3.65 44.46
CA ALA A 7 -2.16 -4.40 43.38
C ALA A 7 -2.93 -4.28 42.06
N LEU A 8 -4.27 -4.32 42.11
CA LEU A 8 -5.10 -4.15 40.92
C LEU A 8 -5.04 -2.72 40.36
N ALA A 9 -5.01 -1.70 41.23
CA ALA A 9 -4.80 -0.31 40.82
C ALA A 9 -3.42 -0.10 40.18
N ALA A 10 -2.36 -0.66 40.76
CA ALA A 10 -1.00 -0.59 40.20
C ALA A 10 -0.84 -1.38 38.89
N LEU A 11 -1.62 -2.45 38.68
CA LEU A 11 -1.65 -3.17 37.41
C LEU A 11 -2.46 -2.43 36.34
N SER A 12 -3.52 -1.72 36.73
CA SER A 12 -4.32 -0.91 35.81
C SER A 12 -3.55 0.30 35.24
N THR A 13 -2.55 0.82 35.96
CA THR A 13 -1.67 1.88 35.44
C THR A 13 -0.67 1.36 34.39
N ILE A 14 -0.41 0.05 34.34
CA ILE A 14 0.46 -0.58 33.34
C ILE A 14 -0.35 -1.09 32.14
N ALA A 15 -1.61 -1.48 32.35
CA ALA A 15 -2.52 -1.90 31.28
C ALA A 15 -2.98 -0.75 30.36
N GLY A 16 -2.65 0.50 30.68
CA GLY A 16 -3.02 1.70 29.91
C GLY A 16 -2.16 1.97 28.68
N SER A 17 -1.01 1.29 28.52
CA SER A 17 -0.34 1.28 27.22
C SER A 17 -1.04 0.26 26.33
N VAL A 18 -2.15 0.68 25.70
CA VAL A 18 -2.55 0.12 24.40
C VAL A 18 -1.26 0.06 23.59
N ALA A 19 -0.78 -1.15 23.30
CA ALA A 19 0.40 -1.33 22.48
C ALA A 19 0.06 -0.74 21.12
N ALA A 20 0.49 0.49 20.90
CA ALA A 20 0.28 1.23 19.68
C ALA A 20 0.91 0.42 18.55
N GLN A 21 0.09 -0.28 17.77
CA GLN A 21 0.59 -1.25 16.80
C GLN A 21 0.95 -0.52 15.51
N SER A 22 2.17 0.01 15.47
CA SER A 22 2.77 0.54 14.25
C SER A 22 3.19 -0.60 13.31
N SER A 23 3.00 -0.42 12.01
CA SER A 23 3.32 -1.42 10.98
C SER A 23 3.85 -0.77 9.70
N VAL A 24 4.75 -1.50 9.04
CA VAL A 24 5.21 -1.20 7.68
C VAL A 24 4.95 -2.46 6.86
N THR A 25 4.12 -2.33 5.84
CA THR A 25 3.76 -3.43 4.94
C THR A 25 4.33 -3.14 3.57
N ILE A 26 5.22 -3.99 3.10
CA ILE A 26 5.66 -3.99 1.70
C ILE A 26 4.68 -4.87 0.91
N TYR A 27 4.13 -4.32 -0.16
CA TYR A 27 3.14 -5.00 -1.00
C TYR A 27 3.43 -4.75 -2.48
N GLY A 28 2.90 -5.60 -3.35
CA GLY A 28 3.08 -5.44 -4.77
C GLY A 28 2.39 -6.52 -5.57
N ARG A 29 2.50 -6.42 -6.89
CA ARG A 29 2.04 -7.45 -7.82
C ARG A 29 2.89 -7.42 -9.09
N ILE A 30 3.09 -8.59 -9.67
CA ILE A 30 3.73 -8.81 -10.97
C ILE A 30 2.73 -9.60 -11.79
N ASN A 31 2.46 -9.17 -13.03
CA ASN A 31 1.45 -9.77 -13.89
C ASN A 31 1.99 -9.95 -15.32
N PRO A 32 2.95 -10.86 -15.52
CA PRO A 32 3.48 -11.18 -16.84
C PRO A 32 2.50 -12.11 -17.56
N GLY A 33 2.40 -11.99 -18.88
CA GLY A 33 1.56 -12.88 -19.67
C GLY A 33 1.99 -12.98 -21.13
N TYR A 34 1.26 -13.78 -21.90
CA TYR A 34 1.33 -13.81 -23.35
C TYR A 34 -0.05 -13.47 -23.91
N ALA A 35 -0.08 -12.69 -24.99
CA ALA A 35 -1.33 -12.30 -25.64
C ALA A 35 -1.20 -12.37 -27.17
N MET A 36 -2.31 -12.71 -27.82
CA MET A 36 -2.52 -12.41 -29.24
C MET A 36 -3.22 -11.06 -29.34
N THR A 37 -2.61 -10.11 -30.05
CA THR A 37 -3.17 -8.78 -30.28
C THR A 37 -3.46 -8.61 -31.76
N GLU A 38 -4.69 -8.24 -32.08
CA GLU A 38 -5.09 -7.88 -33.44
C GLU A 38 -5.13 -6.36 -33.56
N SER A 39 -4.50 -5.82 -34.60
CA SER A 39 -4.57 -4.39 -34.93
C SER A 39 -4.94 -4.22 -36.40
N THR A 40 -5.75 -3.21 -36.69
CA THR A 40 -6.09 -2.81 -38.05
C THR A 40 -5.62 -1.39 -38.27
N THR A 41 -4.77 -1.19 -39.27
CA THR A 41 -4.28 0.14 -39.64
C THR A 41 -5.40 0.98 -40.25
N ALA A 42 -5.20 2.31 -40.33
CA ALA A 42 -6.16 3.20 -41.02
C ALA A 42 -6.39 2.83 -42.50
N ALA A 43 -5.43 2.12 -43.13
CA ALA A 43 -5.54 1.60 -44.50
C ALA A 43 -6.28 0.24 -44.59
N GLY A 44 -6.80 -0.29 -43.48
CA GLY A 44 -7.54 -1.56 -43.43
C GLY A 44 -6.67 -2.81 -43.40
N ILE A 45 -5.35 -2.68 -43.29
CA ILE A 45 -4.44 -3.83 -43.16
C ILE A 45 -4.57 -4.39 -41.75
N LYS A 46 -4.90 -5.69 -41.64
CA LYS A 46 -4.96 -6.45 -40.39
C LYS A 46 -3.59 -7.04 -40.06
N THR A 47 -3.22 -7.01 -38.79
CA THR A 47 -2.01 -7.63 -38.27
C THR A 47 -2.32 -8.34 -36.96
N GLU A 48 -1.91 -9.61 -36.87
CA GLU A 48 -1.99 -10.42 -35.66
C GLU A 48 -0.59 -10.57 -35.08
N THR A 49 -0.43 -10.36 -33.78
CA THR A 49 0.86 -10.50 -33.10
C THR A 49 0.69 -11.30 -31.83
N PHE A 50 1.36 -12.45 -31.75
CA PHE A 50 1.52 -13.21 -30.52
C PHE A 50 2.83 -12.81 -29.85
N GLY A 51 2.79 -12.43 -28.58
CA GLY A 51 3.99 -12.03 -27.87
C GLY A 51 3.81 -11.95 -26.37
N TYR A 52 4.93 -11.77 -25.69
CA TYR A 52 4.95 -11.45 -24.28
C TYR A 52 4.29 -10.09 -24.03
N GLN A 53 3.55 -10.00 -22.93
CA GLN A 53 3.04 -8.75 -22.39
C GLN A 53 3.58 -8.51 -20.99
N ALA A 54 4.35 -7.43 -20.85
CA ALA A 54 4.88 -6.97 -19.57
C ALA A 54 3.80 -6.54 -18.58
N ASN A 55 2.73 -5.94 -19.11
CA ASN A 55 1.59 -5.46 -18.36
C ASN A 55 0.37 -6.22 -18.89
N GLY A 56 0.02 -7.34 -18.27
CA GLY A 56 -1.26 -7.99 -18.55
C GLY A 56 -2.44 -7.09 -18.13
N TRP A 57 -3.53 -7.69 -17.65
CA TRP A 57 -4.74 -6.96 -17.25
C TRP A 57 -4.55 -5.89 -16.16
N THR A 58 -3.46 -5.97 -15.40
CA THR A 58 -3.18 -5.02 -14.32
C THR A 58 -1.70 -4.64 -14.31
N SER A 59 -1.43 -3.34 -14.16
CA SER A 59 -0.06 -2.82 -14.10
C SER A 59 0.69 -3.42 -12.90
N PRO A 60 1.88 -4.01 -13.10
CA PRO A 60 2.80 -4.38 -12.05
C PRO A 60 3.18 -3.16 -11.20
N ARG A 61 3.39 -3.39 -9.91
CA ARG A 61 3.71 -2.33 -8.94
C ARG A 61 4.34 -2.87 -7.68
N LEU A 62 5.06 -2.00 -7.00
CA LEU A 62 5.61 -2.20 -5.67
C LEU A 62 5.22 -1.00 -4.81
N GLY A 63 4.86 -1.24 -3.57
CA GLY A 63 4.53 -0.19 -2.63
C GLY A 63 4.81 -0.55 -1.19
N VAL A 64 4.76 0.48 -0.36
CA VAL A 64 4.92 0.44 1.09
C VAL A 64 3.74 1.16 1.70
N ASN A 65 3.01 0.48 2.59
CA ASN A 65 1.97 1.06 3.42
C ASN A 65 2.49 1.18 4.85
N ILE A 66 2.40 2.37 5.42
CA ILE A 66 2.91 2.72 6.74
C ILE A 66 1.71 3.15 7.59
N VAL A 67 1.62 2.56 8.78
CA VAL A 67 0.67 2.98 9.82
C VAL A 67 1.46 3.11 11.11
N GLU A 68 1.46 4.28 11.70
CA GLU A 68 2.05 4.54 13.01
C GLU A 68 0.94 4.94 13.96
N ASP A 69 0.73 4.15 15.01
CA ASP A 69 -0.24 4.48 16.05
C ASP A 69 0.38 5.52 16.99
N LEU A 70 -0.25 6.69 17.07
CA LEU A 70 0.20 7.84 17.86
C LEU A 70 -0.42 7.82 19.27
N GLY A 71 -1.23 6.80 19.58
CA GLY A 71 -2.03 6.71 20.80
C GLY A 71 -3.32 7.52 20.72
N GLY A 72 -4.22 7.30 21.68
CA GLY A 72 -5.47 8.06 21.79
C GLY A 72 -6.43 7.89 20.61
N GLY A 73 -6.30 6.82 19.82
CA GLY A 73 -7.10 6.57 18.62
C GLY A 73 -6.65 7.37 17.38
N GLN A 74 -5.46 7.97 17.42
CA GLN A 74 -4.86 8.74 16.34
C GLN A 74 -3.77 7.92 15.66
N GLN A 75 -3.63 8.04 14.34
CA GLN A 75 -2.62 7.34 13.55
C GLN A 75 -1.98 8.29 12.55
N ALA A 76 -0.66 8.22 12.39
CA ALA A 76 0.00 8.68 11.18
C ALA A 76 -0.06 7.57 10.12
N VAL A 77 -0.40 7.92 8.89
CA VAL A 77 -0.55 6.98 7.78
C VAL A 77 0.26 7.46 6.59
N GLY A 78 0.82 6.54 5.82
CA GLY A 78 1.54 6.87 4.61
C GLY A 78 1.53 5.74 3.61
N VAL A 79 1.55 6.10 2.33
CA VAL A 79 1.72 5.14 1.24
C VAL A 79 2.75 5.70 0.27
N TRP A 80 3.62 4.83 -0.20
CA TRP A 80 4.43 5.06 -1.38
C TRP A 80 4.27 3.87 -2.32
N GLU A 81 3.82 4.08 -3.55
CA GLU A 81 3.61 3.05 -4.56
C GLU A 81 4.23 3.51 -5.89
N THR A 82 4.95 2.62 -6.57
CA THR A 82 5.57 2.88 -7.87
C THR A 82 5.22 1.79 -8.88
N ASN A 83 5.13 2.16 -10.15
CA ASN A 83 5.08 1.19 -11.25
C ASN A 83 6.43 0.47 -11.35
N ILE A 84 6.39 -0.83 -11.62
CA ILE A 84 7.58 -1.61 -11.96
C ILE A 84 7.38 -2.25 -13.33
N ALA A 85 8.46 -2.46 -14.07
CA ALA A 85 8.42 -3.29 -15.27
C ALA A 85 8.72 -4.74 -14.91
N THR A 86 8.10 -5.68 -15.63
CA THR A 86 8.40 -7.11 -15.51
C THR A 86 9.54 -7.54 -16.45
N GLU A 87 9.92 -6.68 -17.39
CA GLU A 87 11.04 -6.87 -18.31
C GLU A 87 11.72 -5.53 -18.62
N GLY A 88 13.02 -5.56 -18.93
CA GLY A 88 13.79 -4.37 -19.25
C GLY A 88 14.03 -3.42 -18.07
N ALA A 89 14.70 -2.29 -18.35
CA ALA A 89 14.91 -1.24 -17.36
C ALA A 89 13.71 -0.29 -17.33
N SER A 90 13.25 0.05 -16.13
CA SER A 90 12.14 0.99 -15.91
C SER A 90 12.55 2.03 -14.88
N THR A 91 12.37 3.31 -15.22
CA THR A 91 12.29 4.39 -14.24
C THR A 91 10.88 4.36 -13.64
N GLY A 92 10.69 3.67 -12.52
CA GLY A 92 9.38 3.47 -11.92
C GLY A 92 8.68 4.82 -11.66
N THR A 93 7.54 5.03 -12.31
CA THR A 93 6.72 6.24 -12.08
C THR A 93 5.92 6.05 -10.81
N VAL A 94 6.03 7.00 -9.88
CA VAL A 94 5.24 7.03 -8.64
C VAL A 94 3.75 7.06 -9.01
N ARG A 95 3.01 6.08 -8.49
CA ARG A 95 1.56 5.94 -8.67
C ARG A 95 0.78 6.63 -7.57
N GLN A 96 1.32 6.59 -6.36
CA GLN A 96 0.72 7.14 -5.17
C GLN A 96 1.82 7.43 -4.16
N ALA A 97 1.82 8.62 -3.59
CA ALA A 97 2.76 9.01 -2.55
C ALA A 97 2.10 10.05 -1.65
N PHE A 98 1.67 9.63 -0.46
CA PHE A 98 1.05 10.51 0.50
C PHE A 98 1.47 10.19 1.93
N ALA A 99 1.32 11.18 2.79
CA ALA A 99 1.32 11.03 4.24
C ALA A 99 0.11 11.74 4.83
N GLY A 100 -0.31 11.37 6.02
CA GLY A 100 -1.50 11.94 6.63
C GLY A 100 -1.73 11.53 8.08
N LEU A 101 -2.82 12.06 8.62
CA LEU A 101 -3.33 11.74 9.95
C LEU A 101 -4.72 11.15 9.83
N LYS A 102 -4.98 10.11 10.63
CA LYS A 102 -6.25 9.43 10.74
C LYS A 102 -6.67 9.35 12.21
N GLY A 103 -7.95 9.51 12.48
CA GLY A 103 -8.50 9.39 13.83
C GLY A 103 -10.02 9.50 13.85
N GLY A 104 -10.59 9.90 14.99
CA GLY A 104 -12.04 10.09 15.14
C GLY A 104 -12.63 11.15 14.21
N PHE A 105 -11.80 12.05 13.67
CA PHE A 105 -12.18 13.06 12.69
C PHE A 105 -12.18 12.55 11.24
N GLY A 106 -11.89 11.28 11.00
CA GLY A 106 -11.68 10.73 9.65
C GLY A 106 -10.20 10.70 9.29
N GLN A 107 -9.87 11.01 8.03
CA GLN A 107 -8.49 10.97 7.52
C GLN A 107 -8.20 12.18 6.64
N VAL A 108 -7.05 12.82 6.88
CA VAL A 108 -6.53 13.94 6.08
C VAL A 108 -5.14 13.57 5.58
N THR A 109 -4.93 13.67 4.27
CA THR A 109 -3.66 13.30 3.61
C THR A 109 -3.16 14.42 2.72
N VAL A 110 -1.85 14.50 2.57
CA VAL A 110 -1.15 15.38 1.63
C VAL A 110 -0.26 14.51 0.74
N GLY A 111 -0.40 14.66 -0.57
CA GLY A 111 0.34 13.85 -1.54
C GLY A 111 -0.39 13.67 -2.86
N ASN A 112 0.20 12.82 -3.70
CA ASN A 112 -0.37 12.34 -4.96
C ASN A 112 -1.04 10.99 -4.77
#